data_AF-A0A350UA68-F1
#
_entry.id   AF-A0A350UA68-F1
#
_cell.length_a   1.000
_cell.length_b   1.000
_cell.length_c   1.000
_cell.angle_alpha   90.00
_cell.angle_beta   90.00
_cell.angle_gamma   90.00
#
_symmetry.space_group_name_H-M   'P 1'
#
loop_
_entity.id
_entity.type
_entity.pdbx_description
1 polymer ?
#
loop_
_entity_poly.entity_id
_entity_poly.type
_entity_poly.pdbx_seq_one_letter_code
_entity_poly.pdbx_strand_id
1 'polypeptide(L)'
;MVSTKFSIGQKVYWARCERAPTSVECPDCGGTGRLRVTFHDETTVSIDCQNCARGFEPPTGRVTVYDRSPEARLTTITGIEIKQDSSVEYRTNDSYIIDEDRLFDTRDEAMTKAAAIAAEMDRAEREKVSRKEKDTRSWAWNASYHRREIKRAKESIAYHESKLAVASLKAKEQK
;
A
#
# COMPACT_ATOMS: atom_id res chain seq x y z
N MET A 1 -4.62 -20.20 38.62
CA MET A 1 -3.59 -20.67 37.67
C MET A 1 -4.11 -20.40 36.28
N VAL A 2 -3.35 -19.70 35.44
CA VAL A 2 -3.70 -19.55 34.03
C VAL A 2 -3.47 -20.92 33.38
N SER A 3 -4.55 -21.56 32.92
CA SER A 3 -4.47 -22.84 32.22
C SER A 3 -4.10 -22.56 30.78
N THR A 4 -2.98 -23.09 30.31
CA THR A 4 -2.56 -22.99 28.91
C THR A 4 -3.24 -24.09 28.10
N LYS A 5 -3.75 -23.77 26.90
CA LYS A 5 -4.39 -24.75 26.02
C LYS A 5 -3.42 -25.84 25.54
N PHE A 6 -2.16 -25.47 25.31
CA PHE A 6 -1.12 -26.37 24.82
C PHE A 6 0.09 -26.40 25.76
N SER A 7 0.89 -27.47 25.66
CA SER A 7 2.11 -27.67 26.44
C SER A 7 3.38 -27.62 25.57
N ILE A 8 4.51 -27.24 26.16
CA ILE A 8 5.81 -27.28 25.47
C ILE A 8 6.14 -28.73 25.07
N GLY A 9 6.59 -28.91 23.82
CA GLY A 9 6.84 -30.22 23.20
C GLY A 9 5.63 -30.83 22.50
N GLN A 10 4.43 -30.26 22.67
CA GLN A 10 3.23 -30.73 21.97
C GLN A 10 3.31 -30.38 20.48
N LYS A 11 2.89 -31.32 19.63
CA LYS A 11 2.66 -31.09 18.21
C LYS A 11 1.25 -30.57 18.00
N VAL A 12 1.12 -29.45 17.31
CA VAL A 12 -0.14 -28.78 17.01
C VAL A 12 -0.17 -28.33 15.56
N TYR A 13 -1.35 -28.06 15.02
CA TYR A 13 -1.51 -27.45 13.71
C TYR A 13 -1.64 -25.94 13.85
N TRP A 14 -0.74 -25.22 13.18
CA TRP A 14 -0.76 -23.78 13.05
C TRP A 14 -1.52 -23.36 11.79
N ALA A 15 -2.60 -22.60 12.00
CA ALA A 15 -3.35 -21.93 10.94
C ALA A 15 -2.59 -20.68 10.46
N ARG A 16 -2.06 -20.74 9.24
CA ARG A 16 -1.36 -19.63 8.59
C ARG A 16 -1.78 -19.49 7.13
N CYS A 17 -1.28 -18.45 6.48
CA CYS A 17 -1.39 -18.33 5.03
C CYS A 17 -0.05 -17.94 4.43
N GLU A 18 0.27 -18.52 3.28
CA GLU A 18 1.40 -18.10 2.48
C GLU A 18 1.02 -16.92 1.60
N ARG A 19 1.97 -16.00 1.42
CA ARG A 19 1.80 -14.79 0.62
C ARG A 19 2.50 -14.99 -0.71
N ALA A 20 1.75 -14.97 -1.80
CA ALA A 20 2.33 -14.97 -3.15
C ALA A 20 2.05 -13.64 -3.85
N PRO A 21 3.06 -12.93 -4.39
CA PRO A 21 2.80 -11.76 -5.20
C PRO A 21 2.10 -12.18 -6.49
N THR A 22 0.98 -11.53 -6.79
CA THR A 22 0.29 -11.62 -8.06
C THR A 22 0.15 -10.21 -8.64
N SER A 23 -0.20 -10.11 -9.93
CA SER A 23 -0.35 -8.81 -10.59
C SER A 23 -1.74 -8.71 -11.20
N VAL A 24 -2.50 -7.71 -10.79
CA VAL A 24 -3.81 -7.40 -11.37
C VAL A 24 -3.72 -6.16 -12.25
N GLU A 25 -4.69 -5.98 -13.12
CA GLU A 25 -4.81 -4.78 -13.93
C GLU A 25 -4.98 -3.54 -13.03
N CYS A 26 -4.27 -2.46 -13.35
CA CYS A 26 -4.36 -1.22 -12.59
C CYS A 26 -5.73 -0.58 -12.79
N PRO A 27 -6.53 -0.39 -11.73
CA PRO A 27 -7.89 0.13 -11.86
C PRO A 27 -7.92 1.59 -12.34
N ASP A 28 -6.86 2.37 -12.07
CA ASP A 28 -6.81 3.79 -12.43
C ASP A 28 -6.66 3.96 -13.95
N CYS A 29 -5.75 3.20 -14.56
CA CYS A 29 -5.39 3.37 -15.97
C CYS A 29 -5.94 2.28 -16.89
N GLY A 30 -6.68 1.30 -16.36
CA GLY A 30 -7.23 0.17 -17.13
C GLY A 30 -6.16 -0.58 -17.92
N GLY A 31 -5.02 -0.86 -17.30
CA GLY A 31 -3.93 -1.60 -17.94
C GLY A 31 -3.02 -0.78 -18.87
N THR A 32 -3.33 0.49 -19.14
CA THR A 32 -2.59 1.27 -20.16
C THR A 32 -1.28 1.89 -19.66
N GLY A 33 -1.08 1.94 -18.34
CA GLY A 33 0.03 2.67 -17.72
C GLY A 33 -0.09 4.20 -17.81
N ARG A 34 -1.14 4.73 -18.43
CA ARG A 34 -1.34 6.18 -18.62
C ARG A 34 -2.74 6.61 -18.25
N LEU A 35 -2.87 7.82 -17.73
CA LEU A 35 -4.15 8.49 -17.49
C LEU A 35 -4.36 9.56 -18.54
N ARG A 36 -5.61 9.72 -18.98
CA ARG A 36 -6.01 10.88 -19.79
C ARG A 36 -6.71 11.88 -18.88
N VAL A 37 -6.21 13.10 -18.87
CA VAL A 37 -6.81 14.22 -18.14
C VAL A 37 -7.38 15.17 -19.16
N THR A 38 -8.70 15.37 -19.10
CA THR A 38 -9.39 16.39 -19.88
C THR A 38 -9.44 17.68 -19.06
N PHE A 39 -8.94 18.77 -19.63
CA PHE A 39 -9.01 20.09 -19.04
C PHE A 39 -10.34 20.79 -19.38
N HIS A 40 -10.60 21.92 -18.73
CA HIS A 40 -11.82 22.71 -18.90
C HIS A 40 -12.02 23.27 -20.33
N ASP A 41 -10.96 23.34 -21.13
CA ASP A 41 -10.97 23.75 -22.54
C ASP A 41 -11.09 22.54 -23.47
N GLU A 42 -11.52 21.40 -22.93
CA GLU A 42 -11.67 20.11 -23.60
C GLU A 42 -10.37 19.51 -24.15
N THR A 43 -9.22 20.18 -23.95
CA THR A 43 -7.93 19.63 -24.32
C THR A 43 -7.60 18.43 -23.43
N THR A 44 -7.01 17.40 -24.02
CA THR A 44 -6.62 16.18 -23.31
C THR A 44 -5.11 16.07 -23.25
N VAL A 45 -4.57 15.74 -22.08
CA VAL A 45 -3.17 15.34 -21.93
C VAL A 45 -3.08 13.92 -21.42
N SER A 46 -2.04 13.21 -21.84
CA SER A 46 -1.74 11.87 -21.35
C SER A 46 -0.58 11.94 -20.38
N ILE A 47 -0.82 11.53 -19.14
CA ILE A 47 0.17 11.51 -18.07
C ILE A 47 0.44 10.08 -17.60
N ASP A 48 1.59 9.84 -16.99
CA ASP A 48 1.97 8.54 -16.45
C ASP A 48 1.14 8.19 -15.22
N CYS A 49 0.61 6.96 -15.19
CA CYS A 49 -0.19 6.48 -14.06
C CYS A 49 0.70 6.23 -12.84
N GLN A 50 0.52 7.05 -11.80
CA GLN A 50 1.30 6.95 -10.58
C GLN A 50 0.93 5.74 -9.71
N ASN A 51 -0.28 5.20 -9.85
CA ASN A 51 -0.73 4.04 -9.07
C ASN A 51 0.03 2.75 -9.44
N CYS A 52 0.33 2.54 -10.73
CA CYS A 52 1.07 1.36 -11.20
C CYS A 52 2.56 1.62 -11.47
N ALA A 53 3.09 2.78 -11.08
CA ALA A 53 4.52 3.08 -11.10
C ALA A 53 5.20 2.48 -9.85
N ARG A 54 6.45 1.99 -9.98
CA ARG A 54 7.18 1.36 -8.87
C ARG A 54 8.51 2.08 -8.64
N GLY A 55 8.54 2.99 -7.68
CA GLY A 55 9.75 3.76 -7.38
C GLY A 55 10.21 4.56 -8.61
N PHE A 56 11.36 4.21 -9.17
CA PHE A 56 11.91 4.84 -10.38
C PHE A 56 11.49 4.13 -11.68
N GLU A 57 10.75 3.03 -11.60
CA GLU A 57 10.27 2.29 -12.77
C GLU A 57 9.06 2.98 -13.42
N PRO A 58 8.96 2.94 -14.76
CA PRO A 58 7.81 3.47 -15.47
C PRO A 58 6.51 2.70 -15.14
N PRO A 59 5.34 3.31 -15.35
CA PRO A 59 4.06 2.63 -15.14
C PRO A 59 3.90 1.40 -16.02
N THR A 60 3.48 0.29 -15.43
CA THR A 60 3.32 -0.99 -16.15
C THR A 60 1.87 -1.31 -16.53
N GLY A 61 0.92 -0.51 -16.06
CA GLY A 61 -0.51 -0.84 -16.16
C GLY A 61 -0.96 -1.95 -15.19
N ARG A 62 -0.07 -2.45 -14.32
CA ARG A 62 -0.39 -3.50 -13.36
C ARG A 62 0.01 -3.12 -11.94
N VAL A 63 -0.81 -3.52 -10.97
CA VAL A 63 -0.51 -3.34 -9.55
C VAL A 63 -0.21 -4.70 -8.92
N THR A 64 0.82 -4.76 -8.07
CA THR A 64 1.08 -5.97 -7.28
C THR A 64 0.03 -6.07 -6.20
N VAL A 65 -0.66 -7.20 -6.16
CA VAL A 65 -1.46 -7.60 -5.01
C VAL A 65 -0.91 -8.92 -4.50
N TYR A 66 -1.37 -9.37 -3.35
CA TYR A 66 -0.83 -10.56 -2.74
C TYR A 66 -1.95 -11.53 -2.42
N ASP A 67 -1.94 -12.64 -3.14
CA ASP A 67 -2.87 -13.75 -2.88
C ASP A 67 -2.42 -14.49 -1.63
N ARG A 68 -3.40 -14.98 -0.88
CA ARG A 68 -3.19 -15.77 0.33
C ARG A 68 -3.59 -17.22 0.09
N SER A 69 -2.61 -18.11 0.16
CA SER A 69 -2.87 -19.55 0.16
C SER A 69 -2.98 -20.04 1.60
N PRO A 70 -4.15 -20.54 2.06
CA PRO A 70 -4.29 -21.07 3.41
C PRO A 70 -3.46 -22.34 3.60
N GLU A 71 -2.84 -22.47 4.77
CA GLU A 71 -1.96 -23.58 5.12
C GLU A 71 -2.17 -23.98 6.59
N ALA A 72 -2.39 -25.28 6.81
CA ALA A 72 -2.35 -25.89 8.13
C ALA A 72 -0.99 -26.57 8.34
N ARG A 73 -0.08 -25.90 9.03
CA ARG A 73 1.31 -26.36 9.23
C ARG A 73 1.43 -27.11 10.55
N LEU A 74 1.89 -28.36 10.50
CA LEU A 74 2.24 -29.10 11.71
C LEU A 74 3.51 -28.50 12.32
N THR A 75 3.43 -28.07 13.59
CA THR A 75 4.50 -27.38 14.29
C THR A 75 4.60 -27.90 15.73
N THR A 76 5.70 -27.58 16.42
CA THR A 76 5.93 -28.01 17.81
C THR A 76 6.06 -26.79 18.71
N ILE A 77 5.34 -26.79 19.84
CA ILE A 77 5.42 -25.71 20.83
C ILE A 77 6.78 -25.74 21.52
N THR A 78 7.51 -24.63 21.47
CA THR A 78 8.85 -24.46 22.06
C THR A 78 8.84 -23.50 23.25
N GLY A 79 7.80 -22.68 23.39
CA GLY A 79 7.67 -21.75 24.51
C GLY A 79 6.25 -21.25 24.69
N ILE A 80 5.95 -20.78 25.90
CA ILE A 80 4.66 -20.19 26.26
C ILE A 80 4.95 -18.92 27.04
N GLU A 81 4.33 -17.82 26.65
CA GLU A 81 4.44 -16.53 27.31
C GLU A 81 3.04 -16.09 27.75
N ILE A 82 2.90 -15.78 29.03
CA ILE A 82 1.65 -15.29 29.62
C ILE A 82 1.84 -13.81 29.91
N LYS A 83 1.07 -12.97 29.22
CA LYS A 83 1.11 -11.52 29.40
C LYS A 83 0.34 -11.10 30.64
N GLN A 84 0.57 -9.86 31.07
CA GLN A 84 -0.09 -9.25 32.25
C GLN A 84 -1.61 -9.17 32.11
N ASP A 85 -2.13 -9.12 30.88
CA ASP A 85 -3.56 -9.11 30.55
C ASP A 85 -4.18 -10.52 30.51
N SER A 86 -3.44 -11.55 30.93
CA SER A 86 -3.82 -12.97 30.84
C SER A 86 -3.94 -13.50 29.40
N SER A 87 -3.48 -12.77 28.38
CA SER A 87 -3.32 -13.34 27.05
C SER A 87 -2.13 -14.29 27.00
N VAL A 88 -2.26 -15.37 26.23
CA VAL A 88 -1.25 -16.41 26.08
C VAL A 88 -0.73 -16.40 24.64
N GLU A 89 0.58 -16.22 24.51
CA GLU A 89 1.30 -16.34 23.24
C GLU A 89 2.17 -17.59 23.26
N TYR A 90 2.20 -18.28 22.12
CA TYR A 90 2.97 -19.50 21.95
C TYR A 90 4.15 -19.24 21.02
N ARG A 91 5.28 -19.87 21.32
CA ARG A 91 6.44 -19.95 20.42
C ARG A 91 6.50 -21.34 19.83
N THR A 92 6.88 -21.45 18.57
CA THR A 92 7.06 -22.74 17.89
C THR A 92 8.42 -22.82 17.22
N ASN A 93 8.76 -23.96 16.64
CA ASN A 93 9.95 -24.08 15.80
C ASN A 93 9.86 -23.27 14.49
N ASP A 94 8.67 -22.78 14.13
CA ASP A 94 8.41 -22.08 12.87
C ASP A 94 8.06 -20.58 13.05
N SER A 95 7.78 -20.14 14.27
CA SER A 95 7.47 -18.72 14.58
C SER A 95 7.83 -18.36 16.03
N TYR A 96 8.23 -17.11 16.24
CA TYR A 96 8.57 -16.58 17.55
C TYR A 96 7.34 -16.23 18.40
N ILE A 97 6.22 -15.87 17.78
CA ILE A 97 4.97 -15.47 18.45
C ILE A 97 3.80 -15.96 17.61
N ILE A 98 2.87 -16.68 18.24
CA ILE A 98 1.61 -17.14 17.66
C ILE A 98 0.51 -16.99 18.72
N ASP A 99 -0.60 -16.36 18.33
CA ASP A 99 -1.81 -16.27 19.16
C ASP A 99 -2.45 -17.66 19.35
N GLU A 100 -3.01 -17.91 20.54
CA GLU A 100 -3.67 -19.18 20.86
C GLU A 100 -4.78 -19.58 19.86
N ASP A 101 -5.47 -18.58 19.29
CA ASP A 101 -6.59 -18.77 18.38
C ASP A 101 -6.17 -19.26 16.97
N ARG A 102 -4.86 -19.39 16.73
CA ARG A 102 -4.28 -19.93 15.49
C ARG A 102 -3.72 -21.34 15.64
N LEU A 103 -3.81 -21.93 16.84
CA LEU A 103 -3.30 -23.25 17.14
C LEU A 103 -4.43 -24.24 17.44
N PHE A 104 -4.37 -25.40 16.79
CA PHE A 104 -5.43 -26.42 16.82
C PHE A 104 -4.85 -27.82 16.96
N ASP A 105 -5.63 -28.72 17.55
CA ASP A 105 -5.28 -30.14 17.66
C ASP A 105 -5.47 -30.88 16.32
N THR A 106 -6.39 -30.41 15.49
CA THR A 106 -6.73 -31.03 14.21
C THR A 106 -6.32 -30.18 13.01
N ARG A 107 -5.93 -30.86 11.92
CA ARG A 107 -5.59 -30.20 10.66
C ARG A 107 -6.79 -29.47 10.06
N ASP A 108 -7.98 -30.03 10.19
CA ASP A 108 -9.19 -29.50 9.55
C ASP A 108 -9.68 -28.20 10.22
N GLU A 109 -9.61 -28.11 11.55
CA GLU A 109 -9.88 -26.86 12.27
C GLU A 109 -8.85 -25.77 11.90
N ALA A 110 -7.56 -26.13 11.89
CA ALA A 110 -6.50 -25.22 11.46
C ALA A 110 -6.69 -24.75 10.02
N MET A 111 -7.09 -25.65 9.12
CA MET A 111 -7.32 -25.32 7.71
C MET A 111 -8.53 -24.40 7.53
N THR A 112 -9.60 -24.63 8.30
CA THR A 112 -10.79 -23.77 8.30
C THR A 112 -10.45 -22.36 8.79
N LYS A 113 -9.71 -22.25 9.90
CA LYS A 113 -9.24 -20.96 10.41
C LYS A 113 -8.28 -20.29 9.42
N ALA A 114 -7.36 -21.03 8.82
CA ALA A 114 -6.43 -20.53 7.81
C ALA A 114 -7.17 -19.96 6.59
N ALA A 115 -8.21 -20.65 6.11
CA ALA A 115 -9.06 -20.19 5.01
C ALA A 115 -9.81 -18.89 5.37
N ALA A 116 -10.33 -18.79 6.60
CA ALA A 116 -10.98 -17.57 7.07
C ALA A 116 -10.00 -16.38 7.14
N ILE A 117 -8.80 -16.60 7.69
CA ILE A 117 -7.73 -15.59 7.73
C ILE A 117 -7.33 -15.16 6.32
N ALA A 118 -7.11 -16.12 5.42
CA ALA A 118 -6.75 -15.85 4.03
C ALA A 118 -7.82 -15.00 3.33
N ALA A 119 -9.10 -15.37 3.47
CA ALA A 119 -10.22 -14.63 2.87
C ALA A 119 -10.36 -13.20 3.43
N GLU A 120 -10.18 -13.01 4.73
CA GLU A 120 -10.21 -11.68 5.35
C GLU A 120 -9.05 -10.80 4.84
N MET A 121 -7.84 -11.36 4.81
CA MET A 121 -6.65 -10.66 4.33
C MET A 121 -6.72 -10.33 2.84
N ASP A 122 -7.23 -11.26 2.01
CA ASP A 122 -7.45 -11.04 0.58
C ASP A 122 -8.46 -9.92 0.36
N ARG A 123 -9.57 -9.91 1.12
CA ARG A 123 -10.56 -8.83 1.06
C ARG A 123 -9.92 -7.49 1.42
N ALA A 124 -9.21 -7.43 2.54
CA ALA A 124 -8.56 -6.20 3.00
C ALA A 124 -7.49 -5.70 2.00
N GLU A 125 -6.74 -6.60 1.36
CA GLU A 125 -5.76 -6.23 0.34
C GLU A 125 -6.44 -5.68 -0.93
N ARG A 126 -7.51 -6.33 -1.40
CA ARG A 126 -8.28 -5.86 -2.56
C ARG A 126 -8.95 -4.51 -2.31
N GLU A 127 -9.46 -4.28 -1.10
CA GLU A 127 -10.02 -2.98 -0.71
C GLU A 127 -8.98 -1.85 -0.82
N LYS A 128 -7.71 -2.10 -0.42
CA LYS A 128 -6.64 -1.09 -0.56
C LYS A 128 -6.40 -0.68 -2.01
N VAL A 129 -6.46 -1.64 -2.94
CA VAL A 129 -6.25 -1.38 -4.37
C VAL A 129 -7.32 -0.44 -4.92
N SER A 130 -8.55 -0.56 -4.42
CA SER A 130 -9.67 0.30 -4.82
C SER A 130 -9.70 1.64 -4.09
N ARG A 131 -8.94 1.79 -2.99
CA ARG A 131 -8.98 2.98 -2.14
C ARG A 131 -7.86 3.94 -2.53
N LYS A 132 -8.21 5.22 -2.57
CA LYS A 132 -7.21 6.29 -2.72
C LYS A 132 -6.24 6.26 -1.53
N GLU A 133 -4.93 6.29 -1.81
CA GLU A 133 -3.88 6.25 -0.78
C GLU A 133 -3.96 7.45 0.20
N LYS A 134 -4.40 8.62 -0.29
CA LYS A 134 -4.72 9.79 0.53
C LYS A 134 -6.10 10.33 0.16
N ASP A 135 -7.12 9.87 0.89
CA ASP A 135 -8.52 10.30 0.73
C ASP A 135 -8.82 11.69 1.31
N THR A 136 -7.82 12.38 1.85
CA THR A 136 -8.05 13.63 2.59
C THR A 136 -8.25 14.87 1.71
N ARG A 137 -7.96 14.80 0.40
CA ARG A 137 -8.16 15.92 -0.55
C ARG A 137 -8.52 15.40 -1.95
N SER A 138 -9.59 15.96 -2.52
CA SER A 138 -10.08 15.59 -3.85
C SER A 138 -9.04 15.93 -4.95
N TRP A 139 -9.09 15.23 -6.08
CA TRP A 139 -8.26 15.56 -7.26
C TRP A 139 -8.46 17.02 -7.71
N ALA A 140 -9.63 17.61 -7.45
CA ALA A 140 -9.91 19.03 -7.65
C ALA A 140 -9.03 19.95 -6.79
N TRP A 141 -8.73 19.57 -5.54
CA TRP A 141 -7.82 20.35 -4.69
C TRP A 141 -6.38 20.31 -5.23
N ASN A 142 -5.91 19.13 -5.64
CA ASN A 142 -4.57 18.96 -6.21
C ASN A 142 -4.40 19.81 -7.49
N ALA A 143 -5.38 19.75 -8.40
CA ALA A 143 -5.39 20.59 -9.61
C ALA A 143 -5.43 22.10 -9.29
N SER A 144 -6.25 22.51 -8.32
CA SER A 144 -6.33 23.92 -7.88
C SER A 144 -5.01 24.42 -7.29
N TYR A 145 -4.36 23.61 -6.44
CA TYR A 145 -3.07 23.93 -5.84
C TYR A 145 -1.99 24.14 -6.92
N HIS A 146 -1.81 23.19 -7.82
CA HIS A 146 -0.76 23.31 -8.85
C HIS A 146 -1.05 24.44 -9.86
N ARG A 147 -2.32 24.71 -10.19
CA ARG A 147 -2.67 25.89 -11.01
C ARG A 147 -2.29 27.20 -10.33
N ARG A 148 -2.51 27.31 -9.01
CA ARG A 148 -2.10 28.49 -8.24
C ARG A 148 -0.58 28.66 -8.22
N GLU A 149 0.17 27.57 -8.01
CA GLU A 149 1.64 27.65 -8.01
C GLU A 149 2.20 27.97 -9.41
N ILE A 150 1.60 27.45 -10.49
CA ILE A 150 1.95 27.84 -11.88
C ILE A 150 1.72 29.33 -12.10
N LYS A 151 0.57 29.87 -11.64
CA LYS A 151 0.28 31.30 -11.76
C LYS A 151 1.35 32.14 -11.05
N ARG A 152 1.71 31.79 -9.81
CA ARG A 152 2.76 32.46 -9.04
C ARG A 152 4.12 32.41 -9.73
N ALA A 153 4.49 31.25 -10.29
CA ALA A 153 5.74 31.10 -11.01
C ALA A 153 5.80 32.02 -12.25
N LYS A 154 4.70 32.11 -13.01
CA LYS A 154 4.60 33.03 -14.16
C LYS A 154 4.72 34.50 -13.75
N GLU A 155 4.05 34.89 -12.67
CA GLU A 155 4.16 36.26 -12.12
C GLU A 155 5.61 36.58 -11.70
N SER A 156 6.30 35.62 -11.08
CA SER A 156 7.71 35.75 -10.69
C SER A 156 8.63 35.91 -11.92
N ILE A 157 8.45 35.07 -12.94
CA ILE A 157 9.20 35.16 -14.20
C ILE A 157 9.02 36.54 -14.83
N ALA A 158 7.77 36.98 -15.01
CA ALA A 158 7.46 38.27 -15.62
C ALA A 158 8.08 39.44 -14.85
N TYR A 159 8.07 39.38 -13.51
CA TYR A 159 8.74 40.38 -12.69
C TYR A 159 10.25 40.43 -12.96
N HIS A 160 10.93 39.28 -12.96
CA HIS A 160 12.37 39.24 -13.20
C HIS A 160 12.75 39.66 -14.62
N GLU A 161 11.96 39.27 -15.63
CA GLU A 161 12.11 39.75 -17.01
C GLU A 161 11.98 41.28 -17.10
N SER A 162 11.01 41.88 -16.41
CA SER A 162 10.87 43.34 -16.38
C SER A 162 12.08 44.05 -15.77
N LYS A 163 12.70 43.47 -14.73
CA LYS A 163 13.91 44.03 -14.11
C LYS A 163 15.13 43.90 -15.02
N LEU A 164 15.27 42.77 -15.73
CA LEU A 164 16.32 42.58 -16.73
C LEU A 164 16.16 43.55 -17.91
N ALA A 165 14.94 43.81 -18.37
CA ALA A 165 14.68 44.79 -19.41
C ALA A 165 15.10 46.20 -18.98
N VAL A 166 14.77 46.62 -17.75
CA VAL A 166 15.21 47.92 -17.20
C VAL A 166 16.73 48.00 -17.06
N ALA A 167 17.38 46.94 -16.58
CA ALA A 167 18.84 46.88 -16.50
C ALA A 167 19.49 47.00 -17.90
N SER A 168 18.90 46.35 -18.90
CA SER A 168 19.36 46.40 -20.29
C SER A 168 19.21 47.80 -20.91
N LEU A 169 18.17 48.55 -20.55
CA LEU A 169 17.98 49.93 -20.98
C LEU A 169 19.01 50.87 -20.33
N LYS A 170 19.23 50.76 -19.01
CA LYS A 170 20.22 51.57 -18.30
C LYS A 170 21.66 51.30 -18.76
N ALA A 171 21.97 50.06 -19.13
CA ALA A 171 23.28 49.71 -19.68
C ALA A 171 23.53 50.33 -21.07
N LYS A 172 22.47 50.62 -21.85
CA LYS A 172 22.56 51.29 -23.15
C LYS A 172 22.70 52.81 -23.02
N GLU A 173 22.13 53.41 -21.98
CA GLU A 173 22.25 54.86 -21.71
C GLU A 173 23.65 55.27 -21.23
N GLN A 174 24.46 54.32 -20.73
CA GLN A 174 25.83 54.58 -20.27
C GLN A 174 26.91 54.40 -21.36
N LYS A 175 26.51 54.05 -22.59
CA LYS A 175 27.38 53.98 -23.78
C LYS A 175 27.15 55.18 -24.67
#